data_AF-A0A8C7N2M6-F1
#
_entry.id   AF-A0A8C7N2M6-F1
#
_cell.length_a   1.000
_cell.length_b   1.000
_cell.length_c   1.000
_cell.angle_alpha   90.00
_cell.angle_beta   90.00
_cell.angle_gamma   90.00
#
_symmetry.space_group_name_H-M   'P 1'
#
loop_
_entity.id
_entity.type
_entity.pdbx_description
1 polymer ?
#
loop_
_entity_poly.entity_id
_entity_poly.type
_entity_poly.pdbx_seq_one_letter_code
_entity_poly.pdbx_strand_id
1 'polypeptide(L)'
;LEIPEDLSLEERDELSNIRRRKKELLDDIERLKFEIAEVMTEIEQLTCVGESKTTQRNKQIAMGRKKFNMDPKKGIQFLLENDLLQHTPEDVSQFLYKGEGLNKTVIGDYLGERDDFNLKVLQAFVDLHEFADLNLVQALRQFLWSFRLPGEAQKIDRMMEAFASRYCSCNPGVFQSTDTCYVLSFAIIMLNTSLHNPNVRDKPPVERFISMNRGINEGGDLPEDLLRNLYESIKSEPFKIPEDDGNDLTHTFFNPDREGWLLKLGGRVKTWKRRWFILTDNCLYYFEYTTDKEPRGIIPLENLSIREVEEPRKPNCFELYNPNHKGSVIKACKTEADGRVVEGNHTVYRISAPTTEEKEEWIKSIK
;
A
#
# COMPACT_ATOMS: atom_id res chain seq x y z
N LEU A 1 -11.95 23.24 -6.68
CA LEU A 1 -11.74 23.50 -5.24
C LEU A 1 -12.21 24.92 -4.96
N GLU A 2 -13.22 25.06 -4.11
CA GLU A 2 -13.84 26.33 -3.73
C GLU A 2 -12.80 27.33 -3.17
N ILE A 3 -13.11 28.62 -3.29
CA ILE A 3 -12.31 29.72 -2.76
C ILE A 3 -12.72 29.88 -1.29
N PRO A 4 -11.79 29.75 -0.32
CA PRO A 4 -12.11 29.93 1.10
C PRO A 4 -12.72 31.31 1.38
N GLU A 5 -13.79 31.34 2.20
CA GLU A 5 -14.55 32.57 2.51
C GLU A 5 -13.82 33.54 3.46
N ASP A 6 -12.73 33.11 4.10
CA ASP A 6 -11.98 33.83 5.12
C ASP A 6 -10.76 34.61 4.59
N LEU A 7 -10.43 34.43 3.31
CA LEU A 7 -9.33 35.15 2.67
C LEU A 7 -9.73 36.60 2.40
N SER A 8 -8.84 37.53 2.75
CA SER A 8 -8.91 38.91 2.29
C SER A 8 -8.95 38.96 0.75
N LEU A 9 -9.47 40.05 0.18
CA LEU A 9 -9.51 40.21 -1.29
C LEU A 9 -8.14 40.02 -1.93
N GLU A 10 -7.08 40.44 -1.24
CA GLU A 10 -5.69 40.34 -1.67
C GLU A 10 -5.20 38.87 -1.64
N GLU A 11 -5.47 38.13 -0.57
CA GLU A 11 -5.10 36.71 -0.46
C GLU A 11 -5.90 35.81 -1.42
N ARG A 12 -7.15 36.16 -1.74
CA ARG A 12 -7.94 35.45 -2.77
C ARG A 12 -7.33 35.61 -4.14
N ASP A 13 -6.85 36.81 -4.46
CA ASP A 13 -6.20 37.11 -5.73
C ASP A 13 -4.84 36.40 -5.82
N GLU A 14 -4.06 36.40 -4.73
CA GLU A 14 -2.81 35.62 -4.64
C GLU A 14 -3.05 34.12 -4.80
N LEU A 15 -4.03 33.54 -4.12
CA LEU A 15 -4.35 32.12 -4.23
C LEU A 15 -4.80 31.75 -5.65
N SER A 16 -5.60 32.61 -6.29
CA SER A 16 -6.00 32.44 -7.69
C SER A 16 -4.78 32.47 -8.62
N ASN A 17 -3.86 33.41 -8.38
CA ASN A 17 -2.59 33.52 -9.11
C ASN A 17 -1.69 32.30 -8.91
N ILE A 18 -1.59 31.76 -7.69
CA ILE A 18 -0.82 30.55 -7.39
C ILE A 18 -1.44 29.32 -8.07
N ARG A 19 -2.77 29.18 -8.03
CA ARG A 19 -3.47 28.06 -8.70
C ARG A 19 -3.29 28.11 -10.21
N ARG A 20 -3.38 29.31 -10.80
CA ARG A 20 -3.09 29.52 -12.22
C ARG A 20 -1.65 29.14 -12.57
N ARG A 21 -0.66 29.64 -11.83
CA ARG A 21 0.76 29.29 -12.02
C ARG A 21 1.02 27.79 -11.85
N LYS A 22 0.40 27.15 -10.85
CA LYS A 22 0.52 25.70 -10.65
C LYS A 22 -0.03 24.92 -11.84
N LYS A 23 -1.17 25.35 -12.40
CA LYS A 23 -1.74 24.74 -13.61
C LYS A 23 -0.81 24.94 -14.81
N GLU A 24 -0.33 26.17 -15.03
CA GLU A 24 0.64 26.47 -16.09
C GLU A 24 1.90 25.61 -15.98
N LEU A 25 2.45 25.44 -14.77
CA LEU A 25 3.60 24.57 -14.52
C LEU A 25 3.31 23.08 -14.79
N LEU A 26 2.11 22.60 -14.44
CA LEU A 26 1.73 21.21 -14.73
C LEU A 26 1.56 20.97 -16.24
N ASP A 27 0.93 21.91 -16.94
CA ASP A 27 0.78 21.88 -18.39
C ASP A 27 2.16 21.96 -19.08
N ASP A 28 3.09 22.78 -18.55
CA ASP A 28 4.48 22.86 -19.00
C ASP A 28 5.25 21.56 -18.75
N ILE A 29 5.08 20.91 -17.59
CA ILE A 29 5.69 19.61 -17.30
C ILE A 29 5.19 18.54 -18.27
N GLU A 30 3.89 18.54 -18.57
CA GLU A 30 3.29 17.60 -19.51
C GLU A 30 3.79 17.85 -20.94
N ARG A 31 3.90 19.12 -21.35
CA ARG A 31 4.50 19.50 -22.63
C ARG A 31 5.97 19.09 -22.72
N LEU A 32 6.77 19.35 -21.69
CA LEU A 32 8.18 18.94 -21.65
C LEU A 32 8.34 17.42 -21.70
N LYS A 33 7.43 16.66 -21.07
CA LYS A 33 7.41 15.19 -21.21
C LYS A 33 7.15 14.76 -22.65
N PHE A 34 6.24 15.44 -23.35
CA PHE A 34 5.96 15.17 -24.76
C PHE A 34 7.15 15.53 -25.66
N GLU A 35 7.74 16.71 -25.46
CA GLU A 35 8.94 17.17 -26.19
C GLU A 35 10.13 16.23 -25.98
N ILE A 36 10.37 15.77 -24.75
CA ILE A 36 11.42 14.77 -24.46
C ILE A 36 11.14 13.46 -25.20
N ALA A 37 9.88 13.01 -25.26
CA ALA A 37 9.51 11.81 -25.98
C ALA A 37 9.71 11.96 -27.50
N GLU A 38 9.42 13.13 -28.05
CA GLU A 38 9.61 13.46 -29.47
C GLU A 38 11.10 13.55 -29.83
N VAL A 39 11.90 14.27 -29.05
CA VAL A 39 13.36 14.37 -29.23
C VAL A 39 14.04 13.01 -29.09
N MET A 40 13.60 12.17 -28.15
CA MET A 40 14.08 10.78 -28.06
C MET A 40 13.79 10.01 -29.35
N THR A 41 12.57 10.15 -29.90
CA THR A 41 12.17 9.51 -31.15
C THR A 41 13.00 9.99 -32.35
N GLU A 42 13.32 11.28 -32.44
CA GLU A 42 14.16 11.84 -33.50
C GLU A 42 15.62 11.37 -33.42
N ILE A 43 16.20 11.39 -32.20
CA ILE A 43 17.56 10.84 -31.96
C ILE A 43 17.61 9.37 -32.36
N GLU A 44 16.54 8.61 -32.08
CA GLU A 44 16.45 7.19 -32.40
C GLU A 44 16.40 6.94 -33.91
N GLN A 45 15.62 7.71 -34.68
CA GLN A 45 15.57 7.59 -36.14
C GLN A 45 16.91 7.88 -36.81
N LEU A 46 17.66 8.86 -36.30
CA LEU A 46 19.00 9.19 -36.76
C LEU A 46 20.03 8.08 -36.49
N THR A 47 19.84 7.26 -35.45
CA THR A 47 20.75 6.15 -35.12
C THR A 47 20.48 4.83 -35.85
N CYS A 48 19.41 4.74 -36.65
CA CYS A 48 18.99 3.50 -37.33
C CYS A 48 19.68 3.24 -38.67
N VAL A 49 20.44 4.21 -39.20
CA VAL A 49 21.09 4.10 -40.50
C VAL A 49 22.40 3.32 -40.38
N GLY A 50 22.36 2.00 -40.59
CA GLY A 50 23.56 1.18 -40.88
C GLY A 50 23.94 0.06 -39.90
N GLU A 51 23.06 -0.38 -38.98
CA GLU A 51 23.40 -1.39 -37.97
C GLU A 51 22.93 -2.82 -38.29
N SER A 52 23.59 -3.81 -37.68
CA SER A 52 23.24 -5.24 -37.76
C SER A 52 21.85 -5.52 -37.15
N LYS A 53 21.11 -6.48 -37.72
CA LYS A 53 19.77 -6.91 -37.26
C LYS A 53 19.72 -7.24 -35.75
N THR A 54 20.80 -7.81 -35.20
CA THR A 54 20.90 -8.14 -33.76
C THR A 54 21.01 -6.89 -32.90
N THR A 55 21.78 -5.89 -33.34
CA THR A 55 21.93 -4.60 -32.65
C THR A 55 20.61 -3.83 -32.66
N GLN A 56 19.91 -3.86 -33.80
CA GLN A 56 18.59 -3.24 -33.94
C GLN A 56 17.55 -3.88 -33.00
N ARG A 57 17.49 -5.23 -32.94
CA ARG A 57 16.59 -5.93 -32.02
C ARG A 57 16.88 -5.58 -30.55
N ASN A 58 18.16 -5.56 -30.16
CA ASN A 58 18.55 -5.21 -28.78
C ASN A 58 18.17 -3.76 -28.42
N LYS A 59 18.33 -2.81 -29.35
CA LYS A 59 17.88 -1.43 -29.16
C LYS A 59 16.37 -1.33 -28.99
N GLN A 60 15.59 -2.04 -29.81
CA GLN A 60 14.13 -2.03 -29.67
C GLN A 60 13.68 -2.67 -28.35
N ILE A 61 14.33 -3.75 -27.89
CA ILE A 61 14.04 -4.34 -26.57
C ILE A 61 14.36 -3.34 -25.45
N ALA A 62 15.51 -2.67 -25.51
CA ALA A 62 15.87 -1.64 -24.54
C ALA A 62 14.86 -0.48 -24.54
N MET A 63 14.35 -0.09 -25.71
CA MET A 63 13.30 0.90 -25.84
C MET A 63 11.97 0.45 -25.21
N GLY A 64 11.55 -0.79 -25.49
CA GLY A 64 10.35 -1.36 -24.90
C GLY A 64 10.42 -1.42 -23.38
N ARG A 65 11.59 -1.77 -22.80
CA ARG A 65 11.84 -1.72 -21.35
C ARG A 65 11.70 -0.30 -20.78
N LYS A 66 12.28 0.71 -21.45
CA LYS A 66 12.13 2.12 -21.04
C LYS A 66 10.67 2.56 -21.10
N LYS A 67 9.94 2.22 -22.17
CA LYS A 67 8.51 2.52 -22.29
C LYS A 67 7.70 1.82 -21.21
N PHE A 68 8.01 0.56 -20.89
CA PHE A 68 7.38 -0.17 -19.80
C PHE A 68 7.55 0.55 -18.47
N ASN A 69 8.77 0.99 -18.14
CA ASN A 69 9.06 1.70 -16.89
C ASN A 69 8.34 3.07 -16.79
N MET A 70 7.89 3.64 -17.90
CA MET A 70 7.07 4.88 -17.90
C MET A 70 5.57 4.58 -17.85
N ASP A 71 5.12 3.57 -18.61
CA ASP A 71 3.74 3.13 -18.72
C ASP A 71 3.74 1.64 -19.10
N PRO A 72 3.40 0.74 -18.16
CA PRO A 72 3.57 -0.70 -18.39
C PRO A 72 2.68 -1.23 -19.52
N LYS A 73 1.45 -0.68 -19.66
CA LYS A 73 0.54 -1.10 -20.74
C LYS A 73 1.10 -0.71 -22.11
N LYS A 74 1.60 0.52 -22.27
CA LYS A 74 2.23 0.98 -23.52
C LYS A 74 3.55 0.26 -23.82
N GLY A 75 4.34 -0.04 -22.79
CA GLY A 75 5.59 -0.78 -22.94
C GLY A 75 5.38 -2.20 -23.44
N ILE A 76 4.44 -2.94 -22.84
CA ILE A 76 4.04 -4.26 -23.32
C ILE A 76 3.51 -4.15 -24.74
N GLN A 77 2.60 -3.22 -25.02
CA GLN A 77 2.03 -3.04 -26.36
C GLN A 77 3.11 -2.78 -27.42
N PHE A 78 4.09 -1.92 -27.14
CA PHE A 78 5.21 -1.67 -28.03
C PHE A 78 6.03 -2.94 -28.32
N LEU A 79 6.28 -3.77 -27.30
CA LEU A 79 7.03 -5.03 -27.48
C LEU A 79 6.24 -6.04 -28.33
N LEU A 80 4.91 -6.06 -28.23
CA LEU A 80 4.03 -6.90 -29.05
C LEU A 80 4.00 -6.43 -30.50
N GLU A 81 3.81 -5.13 -30.74
CA GLU A 81 3.73 -4.54 -32.08
C GLU A 81 5.05 -4.66 -32.88
N ASN A 82 6.18 -4.85 -32.20
CA ASN A 82 7.49 -5.02 -32.82
C ASN A 82 7.97 -6.50 -32.87
N ASP A 83 7.09 -7.47 -32.60
CA ASP A 83 7.41 -8.91 -32.57
C ASP A 83 8.59 -9.26 -31.63
N LEU A 84 8.68 -8.53 -30.52
CA LEU A 84 9.68 -8.73 -29.47
C LEU A 84 9.14 -9.54 -28.29
N LEU A 85 7.82 -9.59 -28.15
CA LEU A 85 7.09 -10.33 -27.14
C LEU A 85 5.82 -10.90 -27.77
N GLN A 86 5.38 -12.08 -27.31
CA GLN A 86 4.12 -12.68 -27.74
C GLN A 86 2.98 -12.24 -26.83
N HIS A 87 1.76 -12.15 -27.38
CA HIS A 87 0.58 -11.73 -26.61
C HIS A 87 -0.06 -12.93 -25.87
N THR A 88 0.74 -13.61 -25.04
CA THR A 88 0.29 -14.68 -24.15
C THR A 88 0.63 -14.31 -22.70
N PRO A 89 -0.20 -14.71 -21.72
CA PRO A 89 0.11 -14.48 -20.31
C PRO A 89 1.46 -15.06 -19.89
N GLU A 90 1.81 -16.23 -20.43
CA GLU A 90 3.04 -16.96 -20.13
C GLU A 90 4.27 -16.18 -20.60
N ASP A 91 4.29 -15.71 -21.85
CA ASP A 91 5.41 -14.95 -22.40
C ASP A 91 5.59 -13.60 -21.69
N VAL A 92 4.48 -12.90 -21.39
CA VAL A 92 4.51 -11.65 -20.61
C VAL A 92 5.03 -11.92 -19.21
N SER A 93 4.55 -12.97 -18.53
CA SER A 93 5.02 -13.33 -17.19
C SER A 93 6.52 -13.66 -17.16
N GLN A 94 7.03 -14.37 -18.17
CA GLN A 94 8.44 -14.71 -18.31
C GLN A 94 9.31 -13.46 -18.54
N PHE A 95 8.81 -12.50 -19.32
CA PHE A 95 9.45 -11.20 -19.51
C PHE A 95 9.55 -10.42 -18.20
N LEU A 96 8.44 -10.34 -17.43
CA LEU A 96 8.41 -9.67 -16.14
C LEU A 96 9.31 -10.37 -15.11
N TYR A 97 9.28 -11.70 -15.06
CA TYR A 97 10.07 -12.50 -14.12
C TYR A 97 11.57 -12.38 -14.37
N LYS A 98 11.99 -12.33 -15.63
CA LYS A 98 13.39 -12.07 -15.98
C LYS A 98 13.83 -10.67 -15.50
N GLY A 99 12.93 -9.69 -15.52
CA GLY A 99 13.11 -8.38 -14.87
C GLY A 99 14.28 -7.53 -15.36
N GLU A 100 14.92 -7.90 -16.47
CA GLU A 100 16.18 -7.30 -16.90
C GLU A 100 15.94 -5.86 -17.40
N GLY A 101 16.39 -4.86 -16.63
CA GLY A 101 16.19 -3.44 -16.96
C GLY A 101 14.76 -2.93 -16.74
N LEU A 102 13.94 -3.68 -16.00
CA LEU A 102 12.58 -3.29 -15.62
C LEU A 102 12.56 -2.75 -14.19
N ASN A 103 11.80 -1.70 -13.98
CA ASN A 103 11.53 -1.16 -12.66
C ASN A 103 10.55 -2.10 -11.91
N LYS A 104 10.95 -2.55 -10.73
CA LYS A 104 10.19 -3.56 -9.97
C LYS A 104 8.91 -3.04 -9.33
N THR A 105 8.82 -1.74 -9.06
CA THR A 105 7.56 -1.09 -8.65
C THR A 105 6.56 -1.16 -9.79
N VAL A 106 6.99 -0.85 -11.01
CA VAL A 106 6.13 -0.90 -12.20
C VAL A 106 5.67 -2.33 -12.53
N ILE A 107 6.53 -3.33 -12.28
CA ILE A 107 6.13 -4.75 -12.35
C ILE A 107 4.99 -5.03 -11.37
N GLY A 108 5.14 -4.63 -10.11
CA GLY A 108 4.12 -4.79 -9.07
C GLY A 108 2.80 -4.12 -9.45
N ASP A 109 2.87 -2.88 -9.92
CA ASP A 109 1.69 -2.10 -10.34
C ASP A 109 0.91 -2.81 -11.44
N TYR A 110 1.61 -3.34 -12.45
CA TYR A 110 1.01 -4.06 -13.57
C TYR A 110 0.42 -5.41 -13.14
N LEU A 111 1.15 -6.21 -12.36
CA LEU A 111 0.68 -7.50 -11.87
C LEU A 111 -0.52 -7.35 -10.91
N GLY A 112 -0.57 -6.25 -10.17
CA GLY A 112 -1.64 -5.94 -9.25
C GLY A 112 -2.92 -5.44 -9.92
N GLU A 113 -2.95 -5.16 -11.23
CA GLU A 113 -4.17 -4.68 -11.90
C GLU A 113 -5.32 -5.71 -11.89
N ARG A 114 -6.55 -5.21 -11.98
CA ARG A 114 -7.77 -6.05 -11.96
C ARG A 114 -8.22 -6.54 -13.34
N ASP A 115 -7.53 -6.12 -14.40
CA ASP A 115 -7.86 -6.51 -15.78
C ASP A 115 -7.67 -8.04 -15.96
N ASP A 116 -8.58 -8.70 -16.69
CA ASP A 116 -8.57 -10.17 -16.86
C ASP A 116 -7.25 -10.72 -17.39
N PHE A 117 -6.58 -9.97 -18.27
CA PHE A 117 -5.27 -10.33 -18.80
C PHE A 117 -4.19 -10.26 -17.72
N ASN A 118 -4.17 -9.19 -16.92
CA ASN A 118 -3.23 -8.99 -15.82
C ASN A 118 -3.39 -10.07 -14.74
N LEU A 119 -4.61 -10.50 -14.44
CA LEU A 119 -4.87 -11.61 -13.51
C LEU A 119 -4.26 -12.93 -14.01
N LYS A 120 -4.38 -13.22 -15.32
CA LYS A 120 -3.75 -14.41 -15.92
C LYS A 120 -2.23 -14.30 -15.93
N VAL A 121 -1.68 -13.11 -16.20
CA VAL A 121 -0.24 -12.86 -16.14
C VAL A 121 0.28 -13.04 -14.71
N LEU A 122 -0.45 -12.55 -13.69
CA LEU A 122 -0.11 -12.76 -12.28
C LEU A 122 -0.08 -14.25 -11.93
N GLN A 123 -1.08 -15.01 -12.36
CA GLN A 123 -1.10 -16.47 -12.16
C GLN A 123 0.11 -17.15 -12.80
N ALA A 124 0.38 -16.87 -14.08
CA ALA A 124 1.57 -17.41 -14.76
C ALA A 124 2.88 -16.97 -14.09
N PHE A 125 2.93 -15.74 -13.57
CA PHE A 125 4.10 -15.18 -12.88
C PHE A 125 4.37 -15.88 -11.55
N VAL A 126 3.34 -16.17 -10.73
CA VAL A 126 3.52 -16.97 -9.50
C VAL A 126 3.88 -18.42 -9.84
N ASP A 127 3.40 -18.95 -10.96
CA ASP A 127 3.73 -20.31 -11.39
C ASP A 127 5.20 -20.49 -11.82
N LEU A 128 5.87 -19.41 -12.21
CA LEU A 128 7.33 -19.38 -12.43
C LEU A 128 8.15 -19.47 -11.14
N HIS A 129 7.52 -19.32 -9.96
CA HIS A 129 8.20 -19.47 -8.68
C HIS A 129 8.14 -20.93 -8.19
N GLU A 130 9.31 -21.47 -7.86
CA GLU A 130 9.49 -22.82 -7.35
C GLU A 130 9.47 -22.82 -5.81
N PHE A 131 8.28 -22.97 -5.23
CA PHE A 131 8.10 -22.95 -3.77
C PHE A 131 8.16 -24.33 -3.10
N ALA A 132 8.29 -25.41 -3.87
CA ALA A 132 8.37 -26.76 -3.32
C ALA A 132 9.58 -26.89 -2.38
N ASP A 133 9.37 -27.56 -1.24
CA ASP A 133 10.39 -27.80 -0.20
C ASP A 133 10.95 -26.52 0.46
N LEU A 134 10.39 -25.35 0.16
CA LEU A 134 10.72 -24.10 0.85
C LEU A 134 9.75 -23.85 2.00
N ASN A 135 10.27 -23.34 3.11
CA ASN A 135 9.41 -22.78 4.14
C ASN A 135 8.81 -21.44 3.69
N LEU A 136 7.78 -20.97 4.40
CA LEU A 136 7.01 -19.79 4.01
C LEU A 136 7.88 -18.52 3.93
N VAL A 137 8.86 -18.34 4.82
CA VAL A 137 9.78 -17.19 4.76
C VAL A 137 10.68 -17.26 3.53
N GLN A 138 11.21 -18.44 3.19
CA GLN A 138 12.06 -18.63 2.00
C GLN A 138 11.28 -18.35 0.72
N ALA A 139 10.05 -18.84 0.61
CA ALA A 139 9.17 -18.56 -0.51
C ALA A 139 8.84 -17.06 -0.60
N LEU A 140 8.51 -16.41 0.51
CA LEU A 140 8.28 -14.95 0.56
C LEU A 140 9.52 -14.16 0.11
N ARG A 141 10.73 -14.56 0.52
CA ARG A 141 11.97 -13.89 0.07
C ARG A 141 12.13 -13.95 -1.44
N GLN A 142 11.88 -15.10 -2.06
CA GLN A 142 11.96 -15.23 -3.52
C GLN A 142 10.88 -14.39 -4.20
N PHE A 143 9.66 -14.46 -3.71
CA PHE A 143 8.51 -13.76 -4.28
C PHE A 143 8.69 -12.23 -4.23
N LEU A 144 9.02 -11.69 -3.05
CA LEU A 144 9.23 -10.26 -2.82
C LEU A 144 10.54 -9.72 -3.43
N TRP A 145 11.43 -10.61 -3.91
CA TRP A 145 12.58 -10.20 -4.70
C TRP A 145 12.22 -9.93 -6.17
N SER A 146 11.13 -10.50 -6.68
CA SER A 146 10.79 -10.42 -8.11
C SER A 146 10.10 -9.11 -8.49
N PHE A 147 9.49 -8.41 -7.54
CA PHE A 147 8.77 -7.15 -7.75
C PHE A 147 8.67 -6.36 -6.42
N ARG A 148 8.17 -5.12 -6.46
CA ARG A 148 7.76 -4.41 -5.23
C ARG A 148 6.25 -4.43 -5.06
N LEU A 149 5.78 -4.69 -3.84
CA LEU A 149 4.36 -4.64 -3.54
C LEU A 149 3.79 -3.25 -3.91
N PRO A 150 2.58 -3.16 -4.48
CA PRO A 150 1.91 -1.88 -4.74
C PRO A 150 1.40 -1.24 -3.44
N GLY A 151 1.14 0.07 -3.46
CA GLY A 151 0.61 0.79 -2.28
C GLY A 151 -0.88 0.53 -2.02
N GLU A 152 -1.66 0.17 -3.04
CA GLU A 152 -3.10 -0.01 -2.90
C GLU A 152 -3.44 -1.38 -2.31
N ALA A 153 -4.18 -1.39 -1.19
CA ALA A 153 -4.57 -2.60 -0.46
C ALA A 153 -5.19 -3.69 -1.35
N GLN A 154 -6.02 -3.30 -2.32
CA GLN A 154 -6.67 -4.26 -3.23
C GLN A 154 -5.68 -4.94 -4.19
N LYS A 155 -4.59 -4.26 -4.57
CA LYS A 155 -3.55 -4.86 -5.43
C LYS A 155 -2.70 -5.83 -4.63
N ILE A 156 -2.30 -5.43 -3.43
CA ILE A 156 -1.58 -6.27 -2.48
C ILE A 156 -2.34 -7.57 -2.23
N ASP A 157 -3.63 -7.46 -1.91
CA ASP A 157 -4.52 -8.59 -1.63
C ASP A 157 -4.47 -9.63 -2.75
N ARG A 158 -4.65 -9.21 -4.02
CA ARG A 158 -4.56 -10.10 -5.20
C ARG A 158 -3.22 -10.82 -5.30
N MET A 159 -2.11 -10.10 -5.08
CA MET A 159 -0.77 -10.68 -5.20
C MET A 159 -0.49 -11.69 -4.09
N MET A 160 -0.90 -11.38 -2.85
CA MET A 160 -0.70 -12.25 -1.71
C MET A 160 -1.62 -13.47 -1.74
N GLU A 161 -2.84 -13.33 -2.27
CA GLU A 161 -3.75 -14.46 -2.51
C GLU A 161 -3.18 -15.43 -3.55
N ALA A 162 -2.67 -14.92 -4.68
CA ALA A 162 -2.01 -15.73 -5.70
C ALA A 162 -0.77 -16.45 -5.14
N PHE A 163 0.04 -15.75 -4.34
CA PHE A 163 1.18 -16.34 -3.64
C PHE A 163 0.77 -17.46 -2.68
N ALA A 164 -0.22 -17.21 -1.81
CA ALA A 164 -0.67 -18.18 -0.81
C ALA A 164 -1.23 -19.44 -1.48
N SER A 165 -2.05 -19.27 -2.52
CA SER A 165 -2.58 -20.38 -3.31
C SER A 165 -1.46 -21.21 -3.94
N ARG A 166 -0.47 -20.55 -4.56
CA ARG A 166 0.69 -21.21 -5.15
C ARG A 166 1.51 -21.95 -4.10
N TYR A 167 1.83 -21.33 -2.97
CA TYR A 167 2.60 -21.95 -1.90
C TYR A 167 1.93 -23.23 -1.37
N CYS A 168 0.62 -23.17 -1.10
CA CYS A 168 -0.15 -24.33 -0.65
C CYS A 168 -0.19 -25.45 -1.68
N SER A 169 -0.26 -25.11 -2.98
CA SER A 169 -0.21 -26.10 -4.05
C SER A 169 1.14 -26.82 -4.16
N CYS A 170 2.24 -26.11 -3.90
CA CYS A 170 3.59 -26.67 -3.89
C CYS A 170 3.91 -27.45 -2.61
N ASN A 171 3.27 -27.10 -1.49
CA ASN A 171 3.55 -27.66 -0.16
C ASN A 171 2.25 -28.20 0.49
N PRO A 172 1.64 -29.25 -0.07
CA PRO A 172 0.37 -29.77 0.42
C PRO A 172 0.50 -30.31 1.85
N GLY A 173 -0.48 -29.98 2.69
CA GLY A 173 -0.55 -30.46 4.08
C GLY A 173 0.21 -29.61 5.11
N VAL A 174 0.95 -28.57 4.70
CA VAL A 174 1.57 -27.61 5.63
C VAL A 174 0.54 -26.71 6.32
N PHE A 175 -0.46 -26.24 5.57
CA PHE A 175 -1.56 -25.40 6.05
C PHE A 175 -2.90 -26.03 5.72
N GLN A 176 -3.92 -25.82 6.56
CA GLN A 176 -5.28 -26.35 6.33
C GLN A 176 -6.02 -25.60 5.21
N SER A 177 -5.71 -24.32 5.01
CA SER A 177 -6.36 -23.46 4.02
C SER A 177 -5.38 -22.45 3.42
N THR A 178 -5.72 -21.94 2.23
CA THR A 178 -5.03 -20.79 1.62
C THR A 178 -5.09 -19.58 2.54
N ASP A 179 -6.24 -19.33 3.19
CA ASP A 179 -6.43 -18.27 4.16
C ASP A 179 -5.41 -18.33 5.31
N THR A 180 -5.11 -19.53 5.83
CA THR A 180 -4.07 -19.72 6.86
C THR A 180 -2.71 -19.25 6.35
N CYS A 181 -2.32 -19.67 5.13
CA CYS A 181 -1.06 -19.27 4.52
C CYS A 181 -0.99 -17.76 4.26
N TYR A 182 -2.08 -17.19 3.75
CA TYR A 182 -2.23 -15.76 3.48
C TYR A 182 -2.06 -14.93 4.77
N VAL A 183 -2.83 -15.23 5.82
CA VAL A 183 -2.80 -14.47 7.08
C VAL A 183 -1.43 -14.61 7.76
N LEU A 184 -0.85 -15.82 7.76
CA LEU A 184 0.49 -16.03 8.32
C LEU A 184 1.56 -15.28 7.53
N SER A 185 1.41 -15.15 6.21
CA SER A 185 2.34 -14.37 5.37
C SER A 185 2.35 -12.90 5.79
N PHE A 186 1.19 -12.30 6.04
CA PHE A 186 1.10 -10.94 6.58
C PHE A 186 1.70 -10.83 7.99
N ALA A 187 1.47 -11.83 8.85
CA ALA A 187 2.07 -11.85 10.18
C ALA A 187 3.62 -11.90 10.12
N ILE A 188 4.19 -12.62 9.15
CA ILE A 188 5.64 -12.66 8.90
C ILE A 188 6.16 -11.31 8.39
N ILE A 189 5.43 -10.66 7.47
CA ILE A 189 5.79 -9.32 6.98
C ILE A 189 5.75 -8.30 8.13
N MET A 190 4.73 -8.37 9.00
CA MET A 190 4.64 -7.53 10.21
C MET A 190 5.77 -7.77 11.20
N LEU A 191 6.16 -9.04 11.36
CA LEU A 191 7.28 -9.41 12.19
C LEU A 191 8.59 -8.80 11.67
N ASN A 192 8.80 -8.78 10.35
CA ASN A 192 9.98 -8.15 9.74
C ASN A 192 10.08 -6.67 10.14
N THR A 193 8.99 -5.91 9.98
CA THR A 193 8.95 -4.51 10.40
C THR A 193 9.22 -4.38 11.90
N SER A 194 8.59 -5.20 12.73
CA SER A 194 8.71 -5.13 14.19
C SER A 194 10.12 -5.43 14.71
N LEU A 195 10.86 -6.34 14.05
CA LEU A 195 12.21 -6.71 14.48
C LEU A 195 13.29 -5.77 13.95
N HIS A 196 13.13 -5.25 12.73
CA HIS A 196 14.20 -4.59 11.97
C HIS A 196 14.01 -3.09 11.78
N ASN A 197 12.81 -2.55 11.93
CA ASN A 197 12.60 -1.10 11.87
C ASN A 197 13.12 -0.43 13.16
N PRO A 198 14.10 0.50 13.09
CA PRO A 198 14.64 1.18 14.27
C PRO A 198 13.60 2.00 15.05
N ASN A 199 12.50 2.41 14.40
CA ASN A 199 11.44 3.20 15.04
C ASN A 199 10.53 2.34 15.93
N VAL A 200 10.51 1.01 15.74
CA VAL A 200 9.74 0.09 16.57
C VAL A 200 10.56 -0.25 17.83
N ARG A 201 10.07 0.24 18.98
CA ARG A 201 10.74 0.03 20.27
C ARG A 201 10.48 -1.36 20.87
N ASP A 202 9.27 -1.88 20.68
CA ASP A 202 8.84 -3.17 21.23
C ASP A 202 9.12 -4.28 20.21
N LYS A 203 10.22 -5.02 20.41
CA LYS A 203 10.59 -6.14 19.55
C LYS A 203 10.00 -7.43 20.13
N PRO A 204 9.00 -8.05 19.47
CA PRO A 204 8.31 -9.20 20.04
C PRO A 204 9.27 -10.39 20.17
N PRO A 205 9.33 -11.08 21.33
CA PRO A 205 10.05 -12.34 21.45
C PRO A 205 9.32 -13.47 20.69
N VAL A 206 10.01 -14.59 20.46
CA VAL A 206 9.46 -15.72 19.69
C VAL A 206 8.21 -16.32 20.33
N GLU A 207 8.14 -16.38 21.66
CA GLU A 207 6.96 -16.86 22.39
C GLU A 207 5.73 -15.98 22.13
N ARG A 208 5.94 -14.66 21.98
CA ARG A 208 4.87 -13.73 21.62
C ARG A 208 4.40 -13.98 20.19
N PHE A 209 5.31 -14.16 19.24
CA PHE A 209 4.95 -14.49 17.86
C PHE A 209 4.15 -15.80 17.77
N ILE A 210 4.54 -16.83 18.53
CA ILE A 210 3.76 -18.08 18.63
C ILE A 210 2.37 -17.82 19.19
N SER A 211 2.26 -17.06 20.29
CA SER A 211 0.97 -16.75 20.92
C SER A 211 0.02 -15.93 20.04
N MET A 212 0.56 -15.00 19.24
CA MET A 212 -0.20 -14.13 18.34
C MET A 212 -0.83 -14.89 17.18
N ASN A 213 -0.27 -16.05 16.81
CA ASN A 213 -0.74 -16.88 15.70
C ASN A 213 -1.49 -18.14 16.19
N ARG A 214 -1.97 -18.17 17.44
CA ARG A 214 -2.84 -19.26 17.91
C ARG A 214 -4.18 -19.24 17.20
N GLY A 215 -4.71 -20.42 16.89
CA GLY A 215 -5.98 -20.58 16.17
C GLY A 215 -5.96 -20.21 14.69
N ILE A 216 -4.80 -19.84 14.13
CA ILE A 216 -4.69 -19.35 12.74
C ILE A 216 -5.00 -20.44 11.70
N ASN A 217 -4.88 -21.72 12.07
CA ASN A 217 -5.02 -22.86 11.16
C ASN A 217 -6.45 -23.41 11.23
N GLU A 218 -7.42 -22.62 10.74
CA GLU A 218 -8.87 -22.94 10.79
C GLU A 218 -9.39 -23.20 12.21
N GLY A 219 -8.96 -22.37 13.17
CA GLY A 219 -9.30 -22.52 14.59
C GLY A 219 -8.35 -23.44 15.37
N GLY A 220 -7.44 -24.15 14.69
CA GLY A 220 -6.34 -24.90 15.29
C GLY A 220 -5.02 -24.13 15.35
N ASP A 221 -4.05 -24.66 16.08
CA ASP A 221 -2.70 -24.11 16.18
C ASP A 221 -1.76 -24.72 15.13
N LEU A 222 -0.80 -23.92 14.65
CA LEU A 222 0.33 -24.43 13.87
C LEU A 222 1.41 -25.03 14.78
N PRO A 223 2.25 -25.95 14.28
CA PRO A 223 3.35 -26.50 15.06
C PRO A 223 4.28 -25.38 15.59
N GLU A 224 4.61 -25.41 16.88
CA GLU A 224 5.45 -24.37 17.50
C GLU A 224 6.83 -24.28 16.85
N ASP A 225 7.42 -25.42 16.48
CA ASP A 225 8.71 -25.48 15.81
C ASP A 225 8.68 -24.81 14.43
N LEU A 226 7.55 -24.92 13.70
CA LEU A 226 7.37 -24.22 12.43
C LEU A 226 7.40 -22.71 12.66
N LEU A 227 6.59 -22.20 13.58
CA LEU A 227 6.53 -20.76 13.90
C LEU A 227 7.87 -20.22 14.42
N ARG A 228 8.58 -21.01 15.23
CA ARG A 228 9.92 -20.68 15.73
C ARG A 228 10.93 -20.56 14.58
N ASN A 229 10.91 -21.50 13.63
CA ASN A 229 11.80 -21.47 12.46
C ASN A 229 11.53 -20.25 11.57
N LEU A 230 10.26 -19.89 11.36
CA LEU A 230 9.88 -18.69 10.60
C LEU A 230 10.36 -17.42 11.31
N TYR A 231 10.15 -17.33 12.63
CA TYR A 231 10.60 -16.19 13.45
C TYR A 231 12.12 -16.02 13.40
N GLU A 232 12.89 -17.07 13.67
CA GLU A 232 14.35 -16.97 13.69
C GLU A 232 14.90 -16.68 12.29
N SER A 233 14.28 -17.18 11.22
CA SER A 233 14.66 -16.81 9.85
C SER A 233 14.52 -15.31 9.61
N ILE A 234 13.38 -14.70 9.96
CA ILE A 234 13.18 -13.25 9.82
C ILE A 234 14.15 -12.49 10.72
N LYS A 235 14.29 -12.87 11.98
CA LYS A 235 15.18 -12.22 12.94
C LYS A 235 16.65 -12.24 12.49
N SER A 236 17.08 -13.34 11.84
CA SER A 236 18.45 -13.49 11.34
C SER A 236 18.75 -12.60 10.14
N GLU A 237 17.79 -12.44 9.22
CA GLU A 237 17.96 -11.65 8.00
C GLU A 237 16.63 -10.96 7.64
N PRO A 238 16.56 -9.62 7.54
CA PRO A 238 15.36 -8.94 7.08
C PRO A 238 15.02 -9.31 5.63
N PHE A 239 13.78 -9.06 5.20
CA PHE A 239 13.46 -9.12 3.77
C PHE A 239 14.35 -8.15 2.99
N LYS A 240 14.95 -8.64 1.90
CA LYS A 240 15.72 -7.80 0.97
C LYS A 240 14.77 -7.33 -0.12
N ILE A 241 14.60 -6.02 -0.25
CA ILE A 241 13.78 -5.47 -1.32
C ILE A 241 14.68 -4.92 -2.42
N PRO A 242 14.42 -5.24 -3.68
CA PRO A 242 15.17 -4.68 -4.78
C PRO A 242 14.88 -3.18 -4.95
N GLU A 243 15.91 -2.41 -5.33
CA GLU A 243 15.85 -0.95 -5.57
C GLU A 243 15.31 -0.17 -4.36
N ASP A 244 16.07 -0.16 -3.27
CA ASP A 244 15.73 0.50 -2.00
C ASP A 244 15.86 2.03 -2.06
N ASP A 245 14.74 2.70 -2.30
CA ASP A 245 14.56 4.14 -2.12
C ASP A 245 14.09 4.54 -0.71
N GLY A 246 13.95 3.58 0.22
CA GLY A 246 13.51 3.81 1.60
C GLY A 246 12.00 3.96 1.79
N ASN A 247 11.20 3.89 0.72
CA ASN A 247 9.73 3.96 0.78
C ASN A 247 9.06 2.57 0.67
N ASP A 248 9.81 1.49 0.93
CA ASP A 248 9.32 0.14 0.69
C ASP A 248 8.23 -0.31 1.67
N LEU A 249 7.21 -0.98 1.13
CA LEU A 249 6.07 -1.52 1.87
C LEU A 249 6.44 -2.50 3.00
N THR A 250 7.51 -3.28 2.94
CA THR A 250 7.93 -4.11 4.10
C THR A 250 8.45 -3.28 5.28
N HIS A 251 8.79 -2.01 5.04
CA HIS A 251 9.02 -0.98 6.06
C HIS A 251 7.77 -0.14 6.36
N THR A 252 6.83 -0.02 5.39
CA THR A 252 5.64 0.85 5.44
C THR A 252 4.32 0.14 5.85
N PHE A 253 4.20 -1.19 5.72
CA PHE A 253 2.95 -1.94 5.96
C PHE A 253 2.45 -1.90 7.40
N PHE A 254 3.30 -1.52 8.37
CA PHE A 254 3.02 -1.67 9.80
C PHE A 254 3.54 -0.54 10.67
N ASN A 255 3.78 0.65 10.11
CA ASN A 255 4.13 1.80 10.93
C ASN A 255 3.00 2.82 10.91
N PRO A 256 1.90 2.57 11.64
CA PRO A 256 1.03 3.69 11.94
C PRO A 256 1.87 4.74 12.68
N ASP A 257 1.79 5.99 12.26
CA ASP A 257 2.35 7.12 13.02
C ASP A 257 1.87 7.06 14.48
N ARG A 258 0.69 6.44 14.70
CA ARG A 258 0.17 6.04 16.00
C ARG A 258 -0.95 5.01 15.91
N GLU A 259 -0.99 4.09 16.87
CA GLU A 259 -2.17 3.24 17.13
C GLU A 259 -2.54 3.23 18.61
N GLY A 260 -3.79 2.89 18.93
CA GLY A 260 -4.25 2.90 20.31
C GLY A 260 -5.78 2.95 20.48
N TRP A 261 -6.23 2.70 21.71
CA TRP A 261 -7.65 2.76 22.05
C TRP A 261 -8.12 4.18 22.35
N LEU A 262 -9.16 4.63 21.64
CA LEU A 262 -9.81 5.91 21.92
C LEU A 262 -11.33 5.74 22.01
N LEU A 263 -11.97 6.69 22.68
CA LEU A 263 -13.42 6.85 22.65
C LEU A 263 -13.76 7.92 21.61
N LYS A 264 -14.73 7.63 20.74
CA LYS A 264 -15.23 8.61 19.76
C LYS A 264 -16.72 8.86 19.92
N LEU A 265 -17.14 10.10 19.69
CA LEU A 265 -18.55 10.47 19.64
C LEU A 265 -19.15 10.17 18.25
N GLY A 266 -20.37 9.65 18.22
CA GLY A 266 -21.14 9.45 16.99
C GLY A 266 -21.56 10.76 16.31
N GLY A 267 -21.87 10.68 15.02
CA GLY A 267 -22.17 11.83 14.16
C GLY A 267 -23.58 12.33 14.37
N ARG A 268 -24.55 11.72 13.67
CA ARG A 268 -25.99 11.99 13.82
C ARG A 268 -26.53 11.61 15.21
N VAL A 269 -26.13 10.43 15.70
CA VAL A 269 -26.50 9.95 17.03
C VAL A 269 -25.29 10.09 17.96
N LYS A 270 -25.40 10.95 18.98
CA LYS A 270 -24.30 11.32 19.89
C LYS A 270 -24.06 10.25 20.97
N THR A 271 -23.59 9.08 20.55
CA THR A 271 -23.17 7.99 21.46
C THR A 271 -21.67 7.82 21.43
N TRP A 272 -21.07 7.55 22.61
CA TRP A 272 -19.65 7.25 22.74
C TRP A 272 -19.38 5.79 22.43
N LYS A 273 -18.36 5.53 21.62
CA LYS A 273 -17.93 4.17 21.25
C LYS A 273 -16.42 4.04 21.40
N ARG A 274 -15.98 2.95 22.02
CA ARG A 274 -14.55 2.57 22.10
C ARG A 274 -14.16 1.91 20.78
N ARG A 275 -13.08 2.39 20.17
CA ARG A 275 -12.57 1.89 18.89
C ARG A 275 -11.05 1.83 18.94
N TRP A 276 -10.48 0.85 18.26
CA TRP A 276 -9.04 0.79 18.03
C TRP A 276 -8.73 1.72 16.87
N PHE A 277 -7.86 2.71 17.10
CA PHE A 277 -7.48 3.68 16.09
C PHE A 277 -6.10 3.36 15.54
N ILE A 278 -5.94 3.57 14.24
CA ILE A 278 -4.68 3.47 13.52
C ILE A 278 -4.57 4.74 12.68
N LEU A 279 -3.48 5.47 12.85
CA LEU A 279 -3.12 6.64 12.06
C LEU A 279 -2.01 6.25 11.09
N THR A 280 -2.28 6.33 9.80
CA THR A 280 -1.29 6.09 8.73
C THR A 280 -1.71 6.86 7.49
N ASP A 281 -0.75 7.26 6.65
CA ASP A 281 -1.01 7.87 5.34
C ASP A 281 -1.97 9.08 5.39
N ASN A 282 -1.81 9.93 6.40
CA ASN A 282 -2.67 11.11 6.64
C ASN A 282 -4.17 10.75 6.75
N CYS A 283 -4.46 9.52 7.18
CA CYS A 283 -5.81 9.00 7.40
C CYS A 283 -5.91 8.39 8.80
N LEU A 284 -7.05 8.63 9.44
CA LEU A 284 -7.36 8.05 10.73
C LEU A 284 -8.41 6.95 10.55
N TYR A 285 -7.96 5.71 10.73
CA TYR A 285 -8.76 4.50 10.66
C TYR A 285 -9.25 4.13 12.05
N TYR A 286 -10.45 3.57 12.14
CA TYR A 286 -10.94 3.03 13.41
C TYR A 286 -11.70 1.72 13.23
N PHE A 287 -11.44 0.78 14.12
CA PHE A 287 -11.92 -0.60 14.09
C PHE A 287 -12.76 -0.90 15.32
N GLU A 288 -13.67 -1.88 15.22
CA GLU A 288 -14.44 -2.31 16.38
C GLU A 288 -13.57 -3.16 17.31
N TYR A 289 -12.78 -4.06 16.73
CA TYR A 289 -11.80 -4.90 17.40
C TYR A 289 -10.42 -4.77 16.75
N THR A 290 -9.36 -5.08 17.50
CA THR A 290 -7.97 -5.06 17.01
C THR A 290 -7.68 -6.13 15.97
N THR A 291 -8.54 -7.15 15.88
CA THR A 291 -8.43 -8.28 14.96
C THR A 291 -9.23 -8.08 13.67
N ASP A 292 -9.96 -6.97 13.54
CA ASP A 292 -10.79 -6.69 12.37
C ASP A 292 -9.91 -6.43 11.15
N LYS A 293 -10.18 -7.14 10.04
CA LYS A 293 -9.48 -6.94 8.76
C LYS A 293 -9.92 -5.67 8.03
N GLU A 294 -11.16 -5.22 8.27
CA GLU A 294 -11.74 -4.03 7.63
C GLU A 294 -12.05 -2.93 8.66
N PRO A 295 -11.74 -1.65 8.35
CA PRO A 295 -12.02 -0.55 9.26
C PRO A 295 -13.53 -0.29 9.35
N ARG A 296 -13.99 0.06 10.55
CA ARG A 296 -15.37 0.55 10.74
C ARG A 296 -15.56 1.93 10.10
N GLY A 297 -14.51 2.71 10.00
CA GLY A 297 -14.53 3.92 9.19
C GLY A 297 -13.15 4.55 9.02
N ILE A 298 -13.10 5.45 8.05
CA ILE A 298 -11.87 6.09 7.57
C ILE A 298 -12.12 7.59 7.54
N ILE A 299 -11.23 8.35 8.17
CA ILE A 299 -11.28 9.81 8.26
C ILE A 299 -10.01 10.35 7.60
N PRO A 300 -10.08 10.80 6.34
CA PRO A 300 -9.01 11.58 5.73
C PRO A 300 -8.74 12.83 6.56
N LEU A 301 -7.47 13.06 6.91
CA LEU A 301 -7.07 14.21 7.73
C LEU A 301 -6.74 15.45 6.88
N GLU A 302 -6.75 15.32 5.55
CA GLU A 302 -6.59 16.44 4.63
C GLU A 302 -7.57 17.58 4.95
N ASN A 303 -7.02 18.77 5.15
CA ASN A 303 -7.77 20.00 5.47
C ASN A 303 -8.51 19.98 6.81
N LEU A 304 -8.16 19.06 7.72
CA LEU A 304 -8.63 19.06 9.09
C LEU A 304 -7.60 19.72 10.01
N SER A 305 -8.09 20.24 11.13
CA SER A 305 -7.28 20.77 12.22
C SER A 305 -7.76 20.20 13.54
N ILE A 306 -6.88 20.24 14.54
CA ILE A 306 -7.16 19.79 15.90
C ILE A 306 -7.36 20.97 16.83
N ARG A 307 -8.36 20.86 17.72
CA ARG A 307 -8.48 21.70 18.92
C ARG A 307 -8.82 20.86 20.14
N GLU A 308 -8.34 21.28 21.29
CA GLU A 308 -8.75 20.70 22.56
C GLU A 308 -10.14 21.20 22.96
N VAL A 309 -10.93 20.36 23.63
CA VAL A 309 -12.27 20.71 24.11
C VAL A 309 -12.53 20.15 25.49
N GLU A 310 -13.23 20.91 26.31
CA GLU A 310 -13.80 20.39 27.56
C GLU A 310 -15.09 19.63 27.27
N GLU A 311 -15.24 18.46 27.87
CA GLU A 311 -16.42 17.62 27.73
C GLU A 311 -16.88 17.12 29.11
N PRO A 312 -18.10 17.46 29.57
CA PRO A 312 -18.57 17.12 30.91
C PRO A 312 -18.52 15.64 31.27
N ARG A 313 -18.61 14.74 30.27
CA ARG A 313 -18.75 13.29 30.52
C ARG A 313 -17.51 12.47 30.18
N LYS A 314 -16.47 13.07 29.58
CA LYS A 314 -15.29 12.34 29.10
C LYS A 314 -14.03 13.17 29.28
N PRO A 315 -12.97 12.61 29.88
CA PRO A 315 -11.71 13.32 30.05
C PRO A 315 -10.95 13.43 28.72
N ASN A 316 -9.93 14.28 28.71
CA ASN A 316 -8.89 14.32 27.68
C ASN A 316 -9.43 14.41 26.25
N CYS A 317 -10.38 15.31 26.02
CA CYS A 317 -11.08 15.42 24.74
C CYS A 317 -10.41 16.40 23.76
N PHE A 318 -10.45 16.03 22.48
CA PHE A 318 -10.08 16.89 21.36
C PHE A 318 -11.03 16.68 20.18
N GLU A 319 -11.04 17.62 19.24
CA GLU A 319 -11.87 17.58 18.04
C GLU A 319 -11.04 17.71 16.77
N LEU A 320 -11.33 16.85 15.80
CA LEU A 320 -11.01 17.09 14.39
C LEU A 320 -12.14 17.92 13.78
N TYR A 321 -11.78 19.04 13.16
CA TYR A 321 -12.71 19.93 12.49
C TYR A 321 -12.07 20.53 11.24
N ASN A 322 -12.88 20.89 10.25
CA ASN A 322 -12.39 21.64 9.10
C ASN A 322 -12.42 23.15 9.45
N PRO A 323 -11.26 23.84 9.54
CA PRO A 323 -11.23 25.27 9.87
C PRO A 323 -11.83 26.12 8.74
N ASN A 324 -11.70 25.67 7.49
CA ASN A 324 -12.08 26.43 6.29
C ASN A 324 -13.58 26.31 5.98
N HIS A 325 -14.27 25.30 6.51
CA HIS A 325 -15.70 25.06 6.24
C HIS A 325 -16.48 24.76 7.53
N LYS A 326 -16.69 25.81 8.32
CA LYS A 326 -17.32 25.72 9.64
C LYS A 326 -18.76 25.19 9.54
N GLY A 327 -19.02 24.02 10.13
CA GLY A 327 -20.35 23.40 10.16
C GLY A 327 -20.66 22.49 8.97
N SER A 328 -19.75 22.38 7.99
CA SER A 328 -19.84 21.39 6.92
C SER A 328 -19.59 19.97 7.44
N VAL A 329 -20.09 18.97 6.71
CA VAL A 329 -19.81 17.56 7.01
C VAL A 329 -18.39 17.22 6.54
N ILE A 330 -17.60 16.64 7.44
CA ILE A 330 -16.27 16.12 7.15
C ILE A 330 -16.40 14.90 6.25
N LYS A 331 -15.76 14.97 5.08
CA LYS A 331 -15.70 13.86 4.12
C LYS A 331 -15.00 12.67 4.79
N ALA A 332 -15.74 11.60 4.99
CA ALA A 332 -15.28 10.37 5.63
C ALA A 332 -16.23 9.23 5.21
N CYS A 333 -15.81 7.98 5.38
CA CYS A 333 -16.70 6.84 5.17
C CYS A 333 -16.79 5.96 6.43
N LYS A 334 -17.90 5.23 6.57
CA LYS A 334 -18.08 4.22 7.61
C LYS A 334 -18.89 3.04 7.09
N THR A 335 -18.72 1.90 7.73
CA THR A 335 -19.51 0.69 7.47
C THR A 335 -20.70 0.62 8.42
N GLU A 336 -21.90 0.43 7.88
CA GLU A 336 -23.11 0.18 8.67
C GLU A 336 -23.17 -1.27 9.16
N ALA A 337 -24.14 -1.60 10.03
CA ALA A 337 -24.26 -2.95 10.60
C ALA A 337 -24.58 -4.03 9.55
N ASP A 338 -25.09 -3.62 8.38
CA ASP A 338 -25.39 -4.50 7.24
C ASP A 338 -24.23 -4.62 6.24
N GLY A 339 -23.05 -4.08 6.57
CA GLY A 339 -21.85 -4.14 5.73
C GLY A 339 -21.78 -3.07 4.64
N ARG A 340 -22.79 -2.22 4.47
CA ARG A 340 -22.74 -1.15 3.45
C ARG A 340 -21.81 -0.02 3.88
N VAL A 341 -20.98 0.45 2.95
CA VAL A 341 -20.15 1.64 3.13
C VAL A 341 -20.96 2.88 2.79
N VAL A 342 -21.05 3.82 3.73
CA VAL A 342 -21.79 5.08 3.61
C VAL A 342 -20.93 6.26 4.02
N GLU A 343 -21.31 7.45 3.59
CA GLU A 343 -20.65 8.69 3.99
C GLU A 343 -20.85 8.99 5.49
N GLY A 344 -19.82 9.53 6.14
CA GLY A 344 -19.86 10.01 7.50
C GLY A 344 -20.85 11.18 7.65
N ASN A 345 -21.41 11.35 8.85
CA ASN A 345 -22.37 12.41 9.15
C ASN A 345 -21.83 13.36 10.23
N HIS A 346 -20.52 13.56 10.24
CA HIS A 346 -19.80 14.27 11.29
C HIS A 346 -19.43 15.67 10.80
N THR A 347 -19.91 16.71 11.47
CA THR A 347 -19.38 18.07 11.28
C THR A 347 -18.09 18.30 12.08
N VAL A 348 -17.91 17.54 13.16
CA VAL A 348 -16.68 17.42 13.95
C VAL A 348 -16.55 15.98 14.43
N TYR A 349 -15.32 15.48 14.56
CA TYR A 349 -15.03 14.23 15.27
C TYR A 349 -14.49 14.55 16.65
N ARG A 350 -15.33 14.40 17.67
CA ARG A 350 -14.92 14.51 19.07
C ARG A 350 -14.38 13.17 19.57
N ILE A 351 -13.17 13.19 20.12
CA ILE A 351 -12.38 12.03 20.53
C ILE A 351 -11.91 12.26 21.97
N SER A 352 -11.86 11.19 22.77
CA SER A 352 -11.41 11.18 24.16
C SER A 352 -10.33 10.12 24.33
N ALA A 353 -9.17 10.53 24.87
CA ALA A 353 -8.06 9.64 25.19
C ALA A 353 -8.12 9.13 26.64
N PRO A 354 -7.57 7.94 26.94
CA PRO A 354 -7.57 7.41 28.30
C PRO A 354 -6.74 8.26 29.29
N THR A 355 -5.58 8.76 28.88
CA THR A 355 -4.74 9.66 29.70
C THR A 355 -4.45 11.01 29.02
N THR A 356 -3.92 11.96 29.80
CA THR A 356 -3.47 13.27 29.29
C THR A 356 -2.29 13.10 28.35
N GLU A 357 -1.35 12.22 28.71
CA GLU A 357 -0.15 11.92 27.92
C GLU A 357 -0.55 11.34 26.57
N GLU A 358 -1.46 10.35 26.55
CA GLU A 358 -1.98 9.78 25.30
C GLU A 358 -2.70 10.83 24.45
N LYS A 359 -3.46 11.76 25.06
CA LYS A 359 -4.10 12.87 24.32
C LYS A 359 -3.06 13.72 23.59
N GLU A 360 -2.03 14.17 24.30
CA GLU A 360 -0.97 15.02 23.73
C GLU A 360 -0.23 14.29 22.62
N GLU A 361 0.05 13.02 22.84
CA GLU A 361 0.67 12.12 21.90
C GLU A 361 -0.15 11.92 20.61
N TRP A 362 -1.47 11.71 20.72
CA TRP A 362 -2.38 11.65 19.57
C TRP A 362 -2.49 12.98 18.82
N ILE A 363 -2.62 14.09 19.55
CA ILE A 363 -2.65 15.43 18.96
C ILE A 363 -1.35 15.71 18.19
N LYS A 364 -0.20 15.31 18.75
CA LYS A 364 1.11 15.48 18.12
C LYS A 364 1.26 14.63 16.87
N SER A 365 0.79 13.39 16.86
CA SER A 365 0.90 12.52 15.68
C SER A 365 -0.04 12.94 14.55
N ILE A 366 -1.22 13.49 14.87
CA ILE A 366 -2.21 13.91 13.86
C ILE A 366 -1.86 15.28 13.23
N LYS A 367 -1.11 16.12 13.94
CA LYS A 367 -0.60 17.40 13.43
C LYS A 367 0.64 17.20 12.59
#